data_AF-A0A5J9UAP0-F1
#
_entry.id   AF-A0A5J9UAP0-F1
#
_cell.length_a   1.000
_cell.length_b   1.000
_cell.length_c   1.000
_cell.angle_alpha   90.00
_cell.angle_beta   90.00
_cell.angle_gamma   90.00
#
_symmetry.space_group_name_H-M   'P 1'
#
loop_
_entity.id
_entity.type
_entity.pdbx_description
1 polymer ?
#
loop_
_entity_poly.entity_id
_entity_poly.type
_entity_poly.pdbx_seq_one_letter_code
_entity_poly.pdbx_strand_id
1 'polypeptide(L)'
;MREADQAKLALAGAEERATAAEKRAEEAERRAEAAEKKAEKAEEDAAKAREAADSERVLRRTSSELVSQLTARVTGLEKEVDALKADLEVARGENTQLERLRIGAELLVDELQVPQPDGTATLEARLLSISNRFGALRRESFEAGVFWTLVMEQTHYGDTLDLEGLSLGMVPGFSDEEMEELKKKTAPAAATIAGLLASFAFPLPSPPSDE
;
A
#
# COMPACT_ATOMS: atom_id res chain seq x y z
N MET A 1 75.91 -67.92 78.74
CA MET A 1 74.70 -68.38 78.01
C MET A 1 73.58 -67.34 77.91
N ARG A 2 73.31 -66.50 78.93
CA ARG A 2 72.17 -65.56 78.91
C ARG A 2 72.28 -64.38 77.92
N GLU A 3 73.48 -63.86 77.63
CA GLU A 3 73.65 -62.75 76.67
C GLU A 3 73.43 -63.18 75.20
N ALA A 4 73.80 -64.42 74.85
CA ALA A 4 73.62 -64.95 73.50
C ALA A 4 72.14 -65.17 73.14
N ASP A 5 71.32 -65.57 74.12
CA ASP A 5 69.87 -65.76 73.93
C ASP A 5 69.12 -64.42 73.90
N GLN A 6 69.57 -63.42 74.66
CA GLN A 6 69.04 -62.06 74.59
C GLN A 6 69.36 -61.36 73.26
N ALA A 7 70.57 -61.57 72.72
CA ALA A 7 70.96 -61.08 71.41
C ALA A 7 70.14 -61.75 70.29
N LYS A 8 69.85 -63.05 70.38
CA LYS A 8 68.98 -63.77 69.43
C LYS A 8 67.52 -63.29 69.46
N LEU A 9 66.96 -63.03 70.64
CA LEU A 9 65.62 -62.47 70.80
C LEU A 9 65.52 -61.03 70.27
N ALA A 10 66.56 -60.23 70.47
CA ALA A 10 66.64 -58.88 69.91
C ALA A 10 66.80 -58.89 68.38
N LEU A 11 67.56 -59.84 67.83
CA LEU A 11 67.71 -60.03 66.38
C LEU A 11 66.38 -60.47 65.74
N ALA A 12 65.69 -61.47 66.32
CA ALA A 12 64.39 -61.92 65.84
C ALA A 12 63.31 -60.82 65.91
N GLY A 13 63.30 -60.03 66.99
CA GLY A 13 62.41 -58.87 67.11
C GLY A 13 62.76 -57.72 66.16
N ALA A 14 64.03 -57.59 65.76
CA ALA A 14 64.45 -56.65 64.72
C ALA A 14 64.06 -57.13 63.32
N GLU A 15 64.14 -58.44 63.04
CA GLU A 15 63.70 -59.05 61.79
C GLU A 15 62.16 -58.99 61.61
N GLU A 16 61.38 -59.24 62.67
CA GLU A 16 59.91 -59.03 62.63
C GLU A 16 59.54 -57.56 62.41
N ARG A 17 60.28 -56.62 63.00
CA ARG A 17 60.07 -55.18 62.77
C ARG A 17 60.48 -54.75 61.36
N ALA A 18 61.55 -55.31 60.81
CA ALA A 18 62.00 -55.05 59.46
C ALA A 18 60.97 -55.55 58.42
N THR A 19 60.49 -56.78 58.56
CA THR A 19 59.47 -57.35 57.67
C THR A 19 58.11 -56.64 57.81
N ALA A 20 57.73 -56.22 59.02
CA ALA A 20 56.53 -55.42 59.23
C ALA A 20 56.67 -53.97 58.75
N ALA A 21 57.89 -53.43 58.68
CA ALA A 21 58.16 -52.13 58.07
C ALA A 21 58.13 -52.23 56.53
N GLU A 22 58.68 -53.30 55.97
CA GLU A 22 58.67 -53.59 54.53
C GLU A 22 57.24 -53.77 54.01
N LYS A 23 56.41 -54.59 54.66
CA LYS A 23 54.97 -54.72 54.31
C LYS A 23 54.22 -53.40 54.39
N ARG A 24 54.55 -52.54 55.36
CA ARG A 24 53.93 -51.20 55.48
C ARG A 24 54.41 -50.26 54.39
N ALA A 25 55.67 -50.35 53.98
CA ALA A 25 56.22 -49.58 52.87
C ALA A 25 55.57 -49.99 51.54
N GLU A 26 55.46 -51.29 51.25
CA GLU A 26 54.76 -51.81 50.07
C GLU A 26 53.27 -51.41 50.04
N GLU A 27 52.60 -51.46 51.19
CA GLU A 27 51.20 -51.05 51.30
C GLU A 27 51.03 -49.52 51.15
N ALA A 28 51.99 -48.73 51.65
CA ALA A 28 52.03 -47.29 51.47
C ALA A 28 52.30 -46.91 50.00
N GLU A 29 53.19 -47.63 49.32
CA GLU A 29 53.49 -47.47 47.90
C GLU A 29 52.25 -47.78 47.03
N ARG A 30 51.59 -48.93 47.28
CA ARG A 30 50.32 -49.26 46.59
C ARG A 30 49.23 -48.23 46.84
N ARG A 31 49.15 -47.67 48.05
CA ARG A 31 48.21 -46.58 48.37
C ARG A 31 48.58 -45.29 47.66
N ALA A 32 49.86 -44.97 47.54
CA ALA A 32 50.35 -43.80 46.81
C ALA A 32 50.04 -43.92 45.30
N GLU A 33 50.36 -45.05 44.68
CA GLU A 33 50.02 -45.32 43.26
C GLU A 33 48.51 -45.29 43.00
N ALA A 34 47.70 -45.86 43.90
CA ALA A 34 46.25 -45.81 43.79
C ALA A 34 45.68 -44.39 44.00
N ALA A 35 46.33 -43.57 44.83
CA ALA A 35 45.98 -42.16 45.01
C ALA A 35 46.36 -41.33 43.79
N GLU A 36 47.52 -41.60 43.18
CA GLU A 36 48.00 -40.94 41.97
C GLU A 36 47.07 -41.22 40.78
N LYS A 37 46.72 -42.49 40.52
CA LYS A 37 45.75 -42.86 39.47
C LYS A 37 44.37 -42.22 39.69
N LYS A 38 43.95 -42.05 40.95
CA LYS A 38 42.70 -41.35 41.27
C LYS A 38 42.80 -39.85 41.04
N ALA A 39 43.95 -39.25 41.35
CA ALA A 39 44.20 -37.84 41.12
C ALA A 39 44.24 -37.53 39.61
N GLU A 40 44.94 -38.35 38.82
CA GLU A 40 45.01 -38.23 37.36
C GLU A 40 43.62 -38.35 36.72
N LYS A 41 42.83 -39.35 37.13
CA LYS A 41 41.45 -39.49 36.65
C LYS A 41 40.57 -38.31 37.04
N ALA A 42 40.70 -37.82 38.28
CA ALA A 42 39.94 -36.66 38.75
C ALA A 42 40.32 -35.38 37.98
N GLU A 43 41.58 -35.24 37.57
CA GLU A 43 42.04 -34.13 36.73
C GLU A 43 41.47 -34.23 35.31
N GLU A 44 41.46 -35.43 34.71
CA GLU A 44 40.85 -35.67 33.40
C GLU A 44 39.33 -35.37 33.42
N ASP A 45 38.62 -35.84 34.45
CA ASP A 45 37.18 -35.59 34.64
C ASP A 45 36.91 -34.08 34.87
N ALA A 46 37.78 -33.41 35.63
CA ALA A 46 37.67 -31.96 35.84
C ALA A 46 37.95 -31.15 34.56
N ALA A 47 38.90 -31.60 33.72
CA ALA A 47 39.17 -30.98 32.43
C ALA A 47 37.96 -31.11 31.48
N LYS A 48 37.38 -32.30 31.37
CA LYS A 48 36.15 -32.55 30.58
C LYS A 48 34.97 -31.72 31.08
N ALA A 49 34.79 -31.62 32.40
CA ALA A 49 33.73 -30.81 32.98
C ALA A 49 33.90 -29.31 32.67
N ARG A 50 35.14 -28.80 32.65
CA ARG A 50 35.43 -27.40 32.27
C ARG A 50 35.13 -27.15 30.80
N GLU A 51 35.54 -28.04 29.91
CA GLU A 51 35.24 -27.94 28.47
C GLU A 51 33.73 -27.98 28.18
N ALA A 52 32.99 -28.86 28.87
CA ALA A 52 31.53 -28.91 28.77
C ALA A 52 30.88 -27.62 29.28
N ALA A 53 31.35 -27.05 30.39
CA ALA A 53 30.83 -25.79 30.92
C ALA A 53 31.13 -24.60 29.99
N ASP A 54 32.31 -24.57 29.36
CA ASP A 54 32.68 -23.50 28.44
C ASP A 54 31.89 -23.59 27.12
N SER A 55 31.68 -24.78 26.57
CA SER A 55 30.81 -24.99 25.41
C SER A 55 29.36 -24.61 25.69
N GLU A 56 28.82 -24.97 26.87
CA GLU A 56 27.48 -24.53 27.30
C GLU A 56 27.38 -23.00 27.43
N ARG A 57 28.41 -22.34 27.98
CA ARG A 57 28.46 -20.87 28.07
C ARG A 57 28.45 -20.22 26.69
N VAL A 58 29.22 -20.76 25.75
CA VAL A 58 29.23 -20.26 24.35
C VAL A 58 27.85 -20.42 23.73
N LEU A 59 27.24 -21.60 23.85
CA LEU A 59 25.89 -21.86 23.34
C LEU A 59 24.84 -20.93 23.94
N ARG A 60 24.90 -20.66 25.25
CA ARG A 60 23.96 -19.71 25.90
C ARG A 60 24.13 -18.29 25.38
N ARG A 61 25.38 -17.84 25.18
CA ARG A 61 25.66 -16.50 24.63
C ARG A 61 25.13 -16.36 23.21
N THR A 62 25.46 -17.31 22.34
CA THR A 62 24.97 -17.30 20.95
C THR A 62 23.46 -17.39 20.86
N SER A 63 22.83 -18.23 21.69
CA SER A 63 21.36 -18.31 21.78
C SER A 63 20.75 -16.99 22.24
N SER A 64 21.32 -16.35 23.27
CA SER A 64 20.84 -15.06 23.76
C SER A 64 20.97 -13.96 22.69
N GLU A 65 22.05 -13.98 21.93
CA GLU A 65 22.27 -13.01 20.86
C GLU A 65 21.28 -13.21 19.71
N LEU A 66 21.07 -14.46 19.28
CA LEU A 66 20.05 -14.80 18.28
C LEU A 66 18.65 -14.39 18.73
N VAL A 67 18.28 -14.63 20.00
CA VAL A 67 17.00 -14.18 20.54
C VAL A 67 16.88 -12.67 20.47
N SER A 68 17.92 -11.93 20.89
CA SER A 68 17.90 -10.46 20.80
C SER A 68 17.76 -9.96 19.36
N GLN A 69 18.47 -10.56 18.41
CA GLN A 69 18.38 -10.19 16.98
C GLN A 69 17.00 -10.50 16.41
N LEU A 70 16.43 -11.67 16.73
CA LEU A 70 15.09 -12.05 16.29
C LEU A 70 14.03 -11.14 16.90
N THR A 71 14.12 -10.80 18.19
CA THR A 71 13.21 -9.85 18.83
C THR A 71 13.29 -8.48 18.17
N ALA A 72 14.49 -7.96 17.89
CA ALA A 72 14.66 -6.71 17.16
C ALA A 72 14.07 -6.76 15.74
N ARG A 73 14.22 -7.89 15.05
CA ARG A 73 13.68 -8.06 13.70
C ARG A 73 12.15 -8.19 13.69
N VAL A 74 11.57 -8.94 14.63
CA VAL A 74 10.11 -9.06 14.77
C VAL A 74 9.50 -7.69 15.07
N THR A 75 10.05 -6.96 16.04
CA THR A 75 9.56 -5.61 16.37
C THR A 75 9.73 -4.61 15.21
N GLY A 76 10.77 -4.77 14.38
CA GLY A 76 10.92 -4.01 13.14
C GLY A 76 9.83 -4.34 12.11
N LEU A 77 9.62 -5.63 11.85
CA LEU A 77 8.59 -6.11 10.92
C LEU A 77 7.17 -5.74 11.38
N GLU A 78 6.87 -5.77 12.67
CA GLU A 78 5.58 -5.32 13.21
C GLU A 78 5.30 -3.86 12.86
N LYS A 79 6.30 -2.99 13.01
CA LYS A 79 6.18 -1.57 12.62
C LYS A 79 5.99 -1.39 11.12
N GLU A 80 6.73 -2.14 10.29
CA GLU A 80 6.56 -2.13 8.84
C GLU A 80 5.16 -2.60 8.43
N VAL A 81 4.65 -3.66 9.07
CA VAL A 81 3.30 -4.17 8.83
C VAL A 81 2.25 -3.12 9.19
N ASP A 82 2.40 -2.42 10.31
CA ASP A 82 1.45 -1.38 10.71
C ASP A 82 1.50 -0.16 9.79
N ALA A 83 2.69 0.24 9.32
CA ALA A 83 2.83 1.28 8.31
C ALA A 83 2.16 0.88 6.98
N LEU A 84 2.42 -0.34 6.50
CA LEU A 84 1.81 -0.85 5.26
C LEU A 84 0.29 -0.98 5.36
N LYS A 85 -0.24 -1.33 6.53
CA LYS A 85 -1.71 -1.32 6.76
C LYS A 85 -2.27 0.08 6.67
N ALA A 86 -1.60 1.08 7.23
CA ALA A 86 -2.04 2.47 7.15
C ALA A 86 -2.05 2.96 5.69
N ASP A 87 -0.98 2.70 4.93
CA ASP A 87 -0.89 3.05 3.51
C ASP A 87 -1.97 2.35 2.68
N LEU A 88 -2.26 1.07 2.96
CA LEU A 88 -3.32 0.32 2.29
C LEU A 88 -4.70 0.95 2.50
N GLU A 89 -5.01 1.41 3.71
CA GLU A 89 -6.29 2.06 3.99
C GLU A 89 -6.42 3.41 3.27
N VAL A 90 -5.34 4.19 3.17
CA VAL A 90 -5.30 5.41 2.36
C VAL A 90 -5.57 5.09 0.89
N ALA A 91 -4.84 4.13 0.33
CA ALA A 91 -4.98 3.71 -1.06
C ALA A 91 -6.40 3.19 -1.38
N ARG A 92 -7.04 2.48 -0.44
CA ARG A 92 -8.45 2.03 -0.56
C ARG A 92 -9.41 3.21 -0.62
N GLY A 93 -9.18 4.23 0.22
CA GLY A 93 -9.95 5.47 0.21
C GLY A 93 -9.86 6.19 -1.13
N GLU A 94 -8.64 6.37 -1.65
CA GLU A 94 -8.38 6.99 -2.96
C GLU A 94 -9.03 6.20 -4.10
N ASN A 95 -8.91 4.86 -4.09
CA ASN A 95 -9.52 4.01 -5.11
C ASN A 95 -11.04 4.15 -5.14
N THR A 96 -11.68 4.23 -3.96
CA THR A 96 -13.12 4.47 -3.84
C THR A 96 -13.53 5.82 -4.42
N GLN A 97 -12.71 6.86 -4.23
CA GLN A 97 -12.96 8.18 -4.82
C GLN A 97 -12.82 8.15 -6.34
N LEU A 98 -11.78 7.49 -6.85
CA LEU A 98 -11.58 7.34 -8.30
C LEU A 98 -12.72 6.57 -8.95
N GLU A 99 -13.24 5.51 -8.31
CA GLU A 99 -14.37 4.76 -8.84
C GLU A 99 -15.65 5.62 -8.89
N ARG A 100 -15.90 6.45 -7.87
CA ARG A 100 -17.00 7.42 -7.90
C ARG A 100 -16.84 8.43 -9.03
N LEU A 101 -15.64 8.97 -9.22
CA LEU A 101 -15.35 9.91 -10.31
C LEU A 101 -15.52 9.26 -11.68
N ARG A 102 -15.05 8.01 -11.84
CA ARG A 102 -15.21 7.24 -13.06
C ARG A 102 -16.69 7.04 -13.39
N ILE A 103 -17.50 6.55 -12.44
CA ILE A 103 -18.94 6.37 -12.64
C ILE A 103 -19.62 7.70 -13.00
N GLY A 104 -19.28 8.79 -12.31
CA GLY A 104 -19.81 10.12 -12.62
C GLY A 104 -19.43 10.61 -14.02
N ALA A 105 -18.19 10.35 -14.45
CA ALA A 105 -17.72 10.69 -15.79
C ALA A 105 -18.41 9.84 -16.86
N GLU A 106 -18.60 8.53 -16.63
CA GLU A 106 -19.35 7.63 -17.51
C GLU A 106 -20.79 8.13 -17.71
N LEU A 107 -21.49 8.46 -16.61
CA LEU A 107 -22.86 9.01 -16.67
C LEU A 107 -22.93 10.33 -17.44
N LEU A 108 -21.99 11.26 -17.21
CA LEU A 108 -21.94 12.54 -17.93
C LEU A 108 -21.68 12.34 -19.42
N VAL A 109 -20.78 11.43 -19.77
CA VAL A 109 -20.45 11.10 -21.15
C VAL A 109 -21.66 10.52 -21.88
N ASP A 110 -22.42 9.65 -21.22
CA ASP A 110 -23.66 9.07 -21.75
C ASP A 110 -24.77 10.11 -21.89
N GLU A 111 -25.01 10.93 -20.86
CA GLU A 111 -26.06 11.98 -20.85
C GLU A 111 -25.79 13.06 -21.91
N LEU A 112 -24.52 13.49 -22.04
CA LEU A 112 -24.12 14.44 -23.06
C LEU A 112 -24.02 13.82 -24.45
N GLN A 113 -24.19 12.50 -24.57
CA GLN A 113 -24.07 11.73 -25.81
C GLN A 113 -22.74 12.01 -26.52
N VAL A 114 -21.64 12.03 -25.75
CA VAL A 114 -20.31 12.29 -26.30
C VAL A 114 -19.96 11.14 -27.25
N PRO A 115 -19.60 11.41 -28.51
CA PRO A 115 -19.19 10.36 -29.44
C PRO A 115 -18.01 9.57 -28.88
N GLN A 116 -18.16 8.25 -28.79
CA GLN A 116 -17.10 7.38 -28.32
C GLN A 116 -16.11 7.13 -29.45
N PRO A 117 -14.86 7.61 -29.36
CA PRO A 117 -13.85 7.22 -30.32
C PRO A 117 -13.46 5.76 -30.09
N ASP A 118 -12.85 5.12 -31.09
CA ASP A 118 -12.47 3.71 -31.06
C ASP A 118 -11.70 3.32 -29.78
N GLY A 119 -11.77 2.04 -29.41
CA GLY A 119 -11.10 1.52 -28.20
C GLY A 119 -9.59 1.81 -28.14
N THR A 120 -8.94 2.00 -29.30
CA THR A 120 -7.52 2.34 -29.44
C THR A 120 -7.24 3.84 -29.52
N ALA A 121 -8.26 4.69 -29.43
CA ALA A 121 -8.10 6.14 -29.51
C ALA A 121 -7.32 6.69 -28.32
N THR A 122 -6.42 7.62 -28.62
CA THR A 122 -5.57 8.27 -27.60
C THR A 122 -6.41 9.12 -26.64
N LEU A 123 -5.81 9.50 -25.51
CA LEU A 123 -6.45 10.40 -24.55
C LEU A 123 -6.79 11.75 -25.19
N GLU A 124 -5.91 12.28 -26.06
CA GLU A 124 -6.18 13.53 -26.78
C GLU A 124 -7.41 13.41 -27.67
N ALA A 125 -7.58 12.29 -28.39
CA ALA A 125 -8.76 12.06 -29.23
C ALA A 125 -10.05 12.00 -28.40
N ARG A 126 -10.00 11.39 -27.22
CA ARG A 126 -11.14 11.35 -26.27
C ARG A 126 -11.49 12.74 -25.73
N LEU A 127 -10.48 13.51 -25.29
CA LEU A 127 -10.68 14.89 -24.82
C LEU A 127 -11.21 15.81 -25.92
N LEU A 128 -10.76 15.62 -27.16
CA LEU A 128 -11.26 16.37 -28.30
C LEU A 128 -12.73 16.02 -28.60
N SER A 129 -13.13 14.75 -28.47
CA SER A 129 -14.54 14.35 -28.62
C SER A 129 -15.46 15.06 -27.61
N ILE A 130 -15.05 15.11 -26.34
CA ILE A 130 -15.77 15.84 -25.28
C ILE A 130 -15.88 17.34 -25.64
N SER A 131 -14.76 17.95 -26.03
CA SER A 131 -14.71 19.37 -26.38
C SER A 131 -15.59 19.70 -27.58
N ASN A 132 -15.57 18.85 -28.60
CA ASN A 132 -16.40 18.98 -29.79
C ASN A 132 -17.89 18.85 -29.45
N ARG A 133 -18.27 17.88 -28.60
CA ARG A 133 -19.67 17.72 -28.17
C ARG A 133 -20.15 18.93 -27.36
N PHE A 134 -19.31 19.47 -26.47
CA PHE A 134 -19.64 20.69 -25.74
C PHE A 134 -19.84 21.89 -26.67
N GLY A 135 -19.00 22.02 -27.71
CA GLY A 135 -19.18 23.02 -28.77
C GLY A 135 -20.50 22.87 -29.52
N ALA A 136 -20.87 21.63 -29.86
CA ALA A 136 -22.14 21.32 -30.51
C ALA A 136 -23.34 21.68 -29.62
N LEU A 137 -23.35 21.24 -28.35
CA LEU A 137 -24.40 21.55 -27.39
C LEU A 137 -24.60 23.06 -27.19
N ARG A 138 -23.50 23.82 -27.16
CA ARG A 138 -23.56 25.29 -27.08
C ARG A 138 -24.26 25.90 -28.29
N ARG A 139 -23.97 25.39 -29.49
CA ARG A 139 -24.60 25.83 -30.74
C ARG A 139 -26.07 25.43 -30.79
N GLU A 140 -26.39 24.18 -30.45
CA GLU A 140 -27.77 23.67 -30.36
C GLU A 140 -28.61 24.51 -29.39
N SER A 141 -28.07 24.83 -28.21
CA SER A 141 -28.73 25.67 -27.21
C SER A 141 -28.96 27.10 -27.73
N PHE A 142 -27.99 27.64 -28.46
CA PHE A 142 -28.10 28.97 -29.07
C PHE A 142 -29.19 29.01 -30.15
N GLU A 143 -29.18 28.04 -31.07
CA GLU A 143 -30.19 27.89 -32.12
C GLU A 143 -31.59 27.70 -31.53
N ALA A 144 -31.73 26.86 -30.50
CA ALA A 144 -32.98 26.68 -29.77
C ALA A 144 -33.46 27.98 -29.11
N GLY A 145 -32.55 28.76 -28.51
CA GLY A 145 -32.87 30.06 -27.92
C GLY A 145 -33.42 31.05 -28.94
N VAL A 146 -32.76 31.17 -30.10
CA VAL A 146 -33.23 32.02 -31.21
C VAL A 146 -34.59 31.55 -31.72
N PHE A 147 -34.76 30.25 -31.92
CA PHE A 147 -36.01 29.66 -32.38
C PHE A 147 -37.18 29.96 -31.44
N TRP A 148 -37.01 29.67 -30.14
CA TRP A 148 -38.06 29.91 -29.16
C TRP A 148 -38.37 31.39 -28.99
N THR A 149 -37.36 32.27 -29.05
CA THR A 149 -37.60 33.72 -29.00
C THR A 149 -38.50 34.17 -30.15
N LEU A 150 -38.27 33.68 -31.36
CA LEU A 150 -39.10 34.05 -32.53
C LEU A 150 -40.51 33.43 -32.47
N VAL A 151 -40.64 32.22 -31.95
CA VAL A 151 -41.96 31.59 -31.69
C VAL A 151 -42.75 32.43 -30.69
N MET A 152 -42.09 32.90 -29.62
CA MET A 152 -42.69 33.81 -28.64
C MET A 152 -43.11 35.13 -29.27
N GLU A 153 -42.29 35.74 -30.13
CA GLU A 153 -42.64 36.98 -30.85
C GLU A 153 -43.87 36.80 -31.74
N GLN A 154 -43.91 35.74 -32.56
CA GLN A 154 -45.03 35.50 -33.49
C GLN A 154 -46.36 35.18 -32.77
N THR A 155 -46.31 34.46 -31.64
CA THR A 155 -47.51 34.15 -30.86
C THR A 155 -48.09 35.38 -30.18
N HIS A 156 -47.27 36.39 -29.87
CA HIS A 156 -47.70 37.61 -29.20
C HIS A 156 -48.23 38.69 -30.12
N TYR A 157 -47.59 38.88 -31.27
CA TYR A 157 -47.79 40.12 -32.03
C TYR A 157 -48.12 39.94 -33.50
N GLY A 158 -48.28 38.70 -33.95
CA GLY A 158 -48.48 38.42 -35.37
C GLY A 158 -47.30 38.92 -36.21
N ASP A 159 -47.56 39.77 -37.20
CA ASP A 159 -46.54 40.20 -38.18
C ASP A 159 -45.69 41.43 -37.72
N THR A 160 -45.92 42.01 -36.55
CA THR A 160 -45.24 43.27 -36.10
C THR A 160 -44.68 43.17 -34.69
N LEU A 161 -43.42 43.57 -34.46
CA LEU A 161 -42.78 43.54 -33.13
C LEU A 161 -43.38 44.61 -32.19
N ASP A 162 -44.14 44.21 -31.18
CA ASP A 162 -44.52 45.07 -30.04
C ASP A 162 -43.58 44.75 -28.87
N LEU A 163 -43.24 45.73 -28.04
CA LEU A 163 -42.27 45.58 -26.94
C LEU A 163 -42.97 45.52 -25.58
N GLU A 164 -44.24 45.93 -25.51
CA GLU A 164 -45.03 45.97 -24.28
C GLU A 164 -45.58 44.58 -23.91
N GLY A 165 -46.04 43.79 -24.90
CA GLY A 165 -46.46 42.39 -24.71
C GLY A 165 -45.34 41.39 -24.34
N LEU A 166 -44.07 41.73 -24.55
CA LEU A 166 -42.90 40.87 -24.30
C LEU A 166 -42.73 40.70 -22.80
N SER A 167 -43.20 41.69 -22.04
CA SER A 167 -43.25 41.66 -20.58
C SER A 167 -44.31 40.71 -20.02
N LEU A 168 -45.27 40.23 -20.84
CA LEU A 168 -46.42 39.45 -20.38
C LEU A 168 -46.25 37.92 -20.49
N GLY A 169 -45.25 37.41 -21.25
CA GLY A 169 -45.08 35.97 -21.50
C GLY A 169 -46.22 35.37 -22.36
N MET A 170 -46.06 34.19 -22.99
CA MET A 170 -46.99 33.57 -24.00
C MET A 170 -48.47 34.02 -23.89
N VAL A 171 -49.08 34.57 -24.96
CA VAL A 171 -50.54 34.80 -24.98
C VAL A 171 -51.24 33.45 -24.88
N PRO A 172 -52.08 33.19 -23.87
CA PRO A 172 -52.86 31.97 -23.80
C PRO A 172 -53.89 31.95 -24.93
N GLY A 173 -53.99 30.86 -25.69
CA GLY A 173 -55.06 30.70 -26.68
C GLY A 173 -54.77 29.83 -27.91
N PHE A 174 -53.51 29.47 -28.17
CA PHE A 174 -53.16 28.59 -29.29
C PHE A 174 -53.44 27.11 -28.98
N SER A 175 -54.04 26.38 -29.92
CA SER A 175 -54.09 24.92 -29.87
C SER A 175 -52.71 24.30 -30.15
N ASP A 176 -52.53 23.02 -29.81
CA ASP A 176 -51.29 22.29 -30.11
C ASP A 176 -51.00 22.26 -31.62
N GLU A 177 -52.04 22.14 -32.46
CA GLU A 177 -51.93 22.19 -33.91
C GLU A 177 -51.48 23.57 -34.41
N GLU A 178 -52.07 24.64 -33.90
CA GLU A 178 -51.68 26.02 -34.27
C GLU A 178 -50.24 26.32 -33.82
N MET A 179 -49.82 25.76 -32.69
CA MET A 179 -48.46 25.86 -32.20
C MET A 179 -47.46 25.11 -33.10
N GLU A 180 -47.81 23.92 -33.58
CA GLU A 180 -46.99 23.19 -34.54
C GLU A 180 -46.91 23.87 -35.91
N GLU A 181 -47.98 24.49 -36.39
CA GLU A 181 -47.95 25.30 -37.62
C GLU A 181 -47.04 26.53 -37.47
N LEU A 182 -47.13 27.23 -36.35
CA LEU A 182 -46.31 28.41 -36.08
C LEU A 182 -44.82 28.05 -35.95
N LYS A 183 -44.49 26.93 -35.29
CA LYS A 183 -43.12 26.38 -35.27
C LYS A 183 -42.59 26.11 -36.68
N LYS A 184 -43.38 25.47 -37.54
CA LYS A 184 -43.01 25.19 -38.95
C LYS A 184 -42.80 26.48 -39.74
N LYS A 185 -43.67 27.48 -39.58
CA LYS A 185 -43.54 28.80 -40.24
C LYS A 185 -42.30 29.55 -39.77
N THR A 186 -41.95 29.44 -38.49
CA THR A 186 -40.85 30.20 -37.87
C THR A 186 -39.48 29.58 -38.12
N ALA A 187 -39.40 28.25 -38.27
CA ALA A 187 -38.14 27.52 -38.40
C ALA A 187 -37.15 28.08 -39.45
N PRO A 188 -37.57 28.46 -40.68
CA PRO A 188 -36.63 29.00 -41.68
C PRO A 188 -36.01 30.35 -41.27
N ALA A 189 -36.80 31.23 -40.67
CA ALA A 189 -36.33 32.54 -40.21
C ALA A 189 -35.38 32.40 -39.00
N ALA A 190 -35.73 31.51 -38.07
CA ALA A 190 -34.89 31.17 -36.94
C ALA A 190 -33.52 30.62 -37.37
N ALA A 191 -33.50 29.68 -38.32
CA ALA A 191 -32.26 29.13 -38.86
C ALA A 191 -31.38 30.22 -39.51
N THR A 192 -32.00 31.14 -40.25
CA THR A 192 -31.28 32.25 -40.90
C THR A 192 -30.65 33.19 -39.87
N ILE A 193 -31.42 33.62 -38.87
CA ILE A 193 -30.96 34.52 -37.82
C ILE A 193 -29.90 33.84 -36.96
N ALA A 194 -30.10 32.57 -36.58
CA ALA A 194 -29.13 31.82 -35.81
C ALA A 194 -27.80 31.69 -36.57
N GLY A 195 -27.83 31.43 -37.88
CA GLY A 195 -26.62 31.42 -38.72
C GLY A 195 -25.88 32.76 -38.74
N LEU A 196 -26.61 33.87 -38.87
CA LEU A 196 -26.03 35.22 -38.84
C LEU A 196 -25.40 35.53 -37.49
N LEU A 197 -26.12 35.30 -36.39
CA LEU A 197 -25.66 35.61 -35.04
C LEU A 197 -24.55 34.64 -34.56
N ALA A 198 -24.53 33.39 -35.04
CA ALA A 198 -23.50 32.43 -34.69
C ALA A 198 -22.09 32.91 -35.06
N SER A 199 -21.95 33.72 -36.12
CA SER A 199 -20.66 34.33 -36.50
C SER A 199 -20.12 35.31 -35.45
N PHE A 200 -21.00 35.91 -34.64
CA PHE A 200 -20.65 36.79 -33.52
C PHE A 200 -20.51 36.02 -32.21
N ALA A 201 -21.37 35.03 -31.97
CA ALA A 201 -21.39 34.26 -30.72
C ALA A 201 -20.26 33.21 -30.63
N PHE A 202 -19.83 32.68 -31.78
CA PHE A 202 -18.79 31.65 -31.88
C PHE A 202 -17.70 32.10 -32.88
N PRO A 203 -16.92 33.14 -32.56
CA PRO A 203 -15.86 33.60 -33.44
C PRO A 203 -14.82 32.48 -33.64
N LEU A 204 -14.34 32.34 -34.88
CA LEU A 204 -13.22 31.44 -35.16
C LEU A 204 -12.01 31.87 -34.31
N PRO A 205 -11.18 30.93 -33.84
CA PRO A 205 -9.93 31.27 -33.18
C PRO A 205 -9.13 32.19 -34.10
N SER A 206 -8.63 33.30 -33.54
CA SER A 206 -7.74 34.22 -34.26
C SER A 206 -6.58 33.42 -34.84
N PRO A 207 -6.14 33.69 -36.10
CA PRO A 207 -4.95 33.05 -36.62
C PRO A 207 -3.79 33.28 -35.63
N PRO A 208 -2.88 32.29 -35.45
CA PRO A 208 -1.73 32.46 -34.57
C PRO A 208 -1.01 33.74 -34.98
N SER A 209 -0.78 34.62 -34.02
CA SER A 209 0.04 35.81 -34.23
C SER A 209 1.45 35.31 -34.52
N ASP A 210 1.98 35.66 -35.68
CA ASP A 210 3.40 35.45 -36.01
C ASP A 210 4.24 36.34 -35.08
N GLU A 211 4.54 35.86 -33.87
CA GLU A 211 5.53 36.43 -32.95
C GLU A 211 6.56 35.38 -32.52
#